data_AF-A0A5C7A5G9-F1
#
_entry.id   AF-A0A5C7A5G9-F1
#
_cell.length_a   1.000
_cell.length_b   1.000
_cell.length_c   1.000
_cell.angle_alpha   90.00
_cell.angle_beta   90.00
_cell.angle_gamma   90.00
#
_symmetry.space_group_name_H-M   'P 1'
#
loop_
_entity.id
_entity.type
_entity.pdbx_description
1 polymer ?
#
loop_
_entity_poly.entity_id
_entity_poly.type
_entity_poly.pdbx_seq_one_letter_code
_entity_poly.pdbx_strand_id
1 'polypeptide(L)'
;MQKLKLSTLVLLVGIATATTAIANPAEDMQTQAAMTVATIEKMYQQDASNQGQDYPVTLEQYGNQELQAAMQLEREYFDREQMSCHIGYDVLWDAQDPDYGQDKRISMTKQGLVKVSLAQGSDIYYKLSCDDSECSVADVIVDDDGTSLREYLIEACR
;
A
#
# COMPACT_ATOMS: atom_id res chain seq x y z
N MET A 1 -0.73 -58.26 58.30
CA MET A 1 0.01 -57.18 57.59
C MET A 1 0.77 -57.87 56.47
N GLN A 2 0.70 -57.59 55.17
CA GLN A 2 0.24 -56.47 54.32
C GLN A 2 -0.52 -57.06 53.11
N LYS A 3 -1.55 -56.38 52.60
CA LYS A 3 -2.09 -56.65 51.25
C LYS A 3 -1.44 -55.63 50.30
N LEU A 4 -0.63 -56.13 49.36
CA LEU A 4 -0.07 -55.35 48.26
C LEU A 4 -1.21 -54.92 47.33
N LYS A 5 -1.50 -53.63 47.24
CA LYS A 5 -2.39 -53.08 46.21
C LYS A 5 -1.52 -52.68 45.01
N LEU A 6 -1.62 -53.44 43.93
CA LEU A 6 -1.06 -53.06 42.63
C LEU A 6 -2.05 -52.09 41.97
N SER A 7 -1.66 -50.83 41.81
CA SER A 7 -2.45 -49.81 41.12
C SER A 7 -1.91 -49.64 39.71
N THR A 8 -2.62 -50.16 38.72
CA THR A 8 -2.28 -50.03 37.31
C THR A 8 -2.57 -48.60 36.86
N LEU A 9 -1.53 -47.78 36.67
CA LEU A 9 -1.63 -46.46 36.07
C LEU A 9 -1.68 -46.63 34.54
N VAL A 10 -2.84 -46.42 33.92
CA VAL A 10 -2.96 -46.37 32.46
C VAL A 10 -2.59 -44.95 32.02
N LEU A 11 -1.41 -44.82 31.43
CA LEU A 11 -0.94 -43.56 30.83
C LEU A 11 -1.57 -43.42 29.44
N LEU A 12 -2.65 -42.64 29.32
CA LEU A 12 -3.22 -42.24 28.05
C LEU A 12 -2.28 -41.21 27.40
N VAL A 13 -1.44 -41.71 26.48
CA VAL A 13 -0.69 -40.84 25.56
C VAL A 13 -1.69 -40.30 24.54
N GLY A 14 -2.25 -39.13 24.85
CA GLY A 14 -3.02 -38.35 23.88
C GLY A 14 -2.07 -37.83 22.81
N ILE A 15 -2.10 -38.43 21.62
CA ILE A 15 -1.44 -37.88 20.44
C ILE A 15 -2.25 -36.64 20.04
N ALA A 16 -1.78 -35.46 20.45
CA ALA A 16 -2.27 -34.22 19.88
C ALA A 16 -1.87 -34.20 18.40
N THR A 17 -2.83 -34.48 17.52
CA THR A 17 -2.66 -34.21 16.09
C THR A 17 -2.60 -32.70 15.94
N ALA A 18 -1.39 -32.15 15.84
CA ALA A 18 -1.20 -30.79 15.39
C ALA A 18 -1.71 -30.71 13.95
N THR A 19 -2.95 -30.28 13.79
CA THR A 19 -3.47 -29.84 12.50
C THR A 19 -2.70 -28.58 12.14
N THR A 20 -1.64 -28.74 11.35
CA THR A 20 -1.06 -27.63 10.61
C THR A 20 -2.15 -27.14 9.68
N ALA A 21 -2.75 -25.99 9.99
CA ALA A 21 -3.60 -25.29 9.05
C ALA A 21 -2.74 -25.03 7.81
N ILE A 22 -3.08 -25.67 6.70
CA ILE A 22 -2.42 -25.44 5.42
C ILE A 22 -3.01 -24.12 4.95
N ALA A 23 -2.22 -23.04 5.00
CA ALA A 23 -2.63 -21.76 4.44
C ALA A 23 -3.05 -21.98 2.98
N ASN A 24 -4.26 -21.55 2.62
CA ASN A 24 -4.80 -21.73 1.29
C ASN A 24 -4.32 -20.55 0.43
N PRO A 25 -3.43 -20.77 -0.56
CA PRO A 25 -2.83 -19.66 -1.32
C PRO A 25 -3.87 -18.77 -2.03
N ALA A 26 -5.04 -19.34 -2.37
CA ALA A 26 -6.14 -18.58 -2.98
C ALA A 26 -6.81 -17.60 -2.00
N GLU A 27 -6.94 -17.98 -0.73
CA GLU A 27 -7.50 -17.11 0.32
C GLU A 27 -6.51 -16.01 0.70
N ASP A 28 -5.21 -16.33 0.76
CA ASP A 28 -4.15 -15.35 1.02
C ASP A 28 -4.07 -14.29 -0.10
N MET A 29 -4.12 -14.71 -1.37
CA MET A 29 -4.14 -13.79 -2.51
C MET A 29 -5.39 -12.88 -2.51
N GLN A 30 -6.57 -13.42 -2.18
CA GLN A 30 -7.79 -12.63 -2.11
C GLN A 30 -7.75 -11.63 -0.95
N THR A 31 -7.21 -12.05 0.19
CA THR A 31 -7.02 -11.19 1.37
C THR A 31 -6.05 -10.06 1.06
N GLN A 32 -4.92 -10.36 0.43
CA GLN A 32 -3.95 -9.35 0.03
C GLN A 32 -4.56 -8.35 -0.96
N ALA A 33 -5.26 -8.80 -2.00
CA ALA A 33 -5.93 -7.92 -2.95
C ALA A 33 -6.92 -6.97 -2.27
N ALA A 34 -7.69 -7.46 -1.30
CA ALA A 34 -8.62 -6.63 -0.52
C ALA A 34 -7.89 -5.58 0.33
N MET A 35 -6.79 -5.96 1.01
CA MET A 35 -5.97 -5.01 1.78
C MET A 35 -5.38 -3.93 0.88
N THR A 36 -4.90 -4.33 -0.30
CA THR A 36 -4.27 -3.43 -1.27
C THR A 36 -5.25 -2.33 -1.72
N VAL A 37 -6.48 -2.72 -2.08
CA VAL A 37 -7.55 -1.78 -2.47
C VAL A 37 -7.95 -0.90 -1.29
N ALA A 38 -8.15 -1.50 -0.11
CA ALA A 38 -8.57 -0.77 1.09
C ALA A 38 -7.54 0.30 1.51
N THR A 39 -6.24 0.04 1.34
CA THR A 39 -5.19 1.03 1.57
C THR A 39 -5.35 2.25 0.66
N ILE A 40 -5.55 2.03 -0.64
CA ILE A 40 -5.73 3.13 -1.61
C ILE A 40 -7.06 3.87 -1.36
N GLU A 41 -8.14 3.16 -1.02
CA GLU A 41 -9.41 3.79 -0.63
C GLU A 41 -9.23 4.73 0.57
N LYS A 42 -8.53 4.28 1.62
CA LYS A 42 -8.24 5.11 2.79
C LYS A 42 -7.37 6.32 2.45
N MET A 43 -6.34 6.13 1.63
CA MET A 43 -5.46 7.20 1.17
C MET A 43 -6.26 8.31 0.47
N TYR A 44 -7.09 7.96 -0.53
CA TYR A 44 -7.92 8.95 -1.22
C TYR A 44 -9.00 9.54 -0.33
N GLN A 45 -9.57 8.77 0.60
CA GLN A 45 -10.57 9.29 1.54
C GLN A 45 -9.95 10.35 2.45
N GLN A 46 -8.75 10.09 2.99
CA GLN A 46 -8.02 11.03 3.80
C GLN A 46 -7.70 12.29 3.02
N ASP A 47 -7.08 12.14 1.85
CA ASP A 47 -6.65 13.27 1.02
C ASP A 47 -7.83 14.16 0.60
N ALA A 48 -8.95 13.54 0.18
CA ALA A 48 -10.17 14.26 -0.15
C ALA A 48 -10.78 14.97 1.06
N SER A 49 -10.75 14.34 2.24
CA SER A 49 -11.32 14.92 3.46
C SER A 49 -10.53 16.14 3.93
N ASN A 50 -9.21 16.15 3.69
CA ASN A 50 -8.35 17.28 4.02
C ASN A 50 -8.01 18.18 2.82
N GLN A 51 -8.63 17.96 1.66
CA GLN A 51 -8.41 18.73 0.42
C GLN A 51 -6.92 18.88 0.07
N GLY A 52 -6.16 17.79 0.17
CA GLY A 52 -4.72 17.75 -0.13
C GLY A 52 -3.83 18.56 0.83
N GLN A 53 -4.35 19.07 1.96
CA GLN A 53 -3.61 19.94 2.87
C GLN A 53 -2.76 19.19 3.91
N ASP A 54 -2.60 17.87 3.77
CA ASP A 54 -1.81 17.06 4.69
C ASP A 54 -0.30 17.38 4.58
N TYR A 55 0.40 17.37 5.72
CA TYR A 55 1.85 17.50 5.77
C TYR A 55 2.49 16.44 6.69
N PRO A 56 3.39 15.58 6.18
CA PRO A 56 3.76 15.42 4.77
C PRO A 56 2.53 15.05 3.92
N VAL A 57 2.61 15.25 2.60
CA VAL A 57 1.46 15.00 1.70
C VAL A 57 0.98 13.56 1.82
N THR A 58 -0.31 13.32 1.56
CA THR A 58 -0.96 12.02 1.84
C THR A 58 -0.23 10.86 1.17
N LEU A 59 0.21 11.00 -0.08
CA LEU A 59 0.97 9.93 -0.77
C LEU A 59 2.22 9.50 0.00
N GLU A 60 2.93 10.43 0.62
CA GLU A 60 4.14 10.14 1.37
C GLU A 60 3.84 9.38 2.66
N GLN A 61 2.73 9.71 3.34
CA GLN A 61 2.30 9.02 4.55
C GLN A 61 1.98 7.55 4.29
N TYR A 62 1.48 7.22 3.09
CA TYR A 62 1.16 5.85 2.67
C TYR A 62 2.31 5.19 1.90
N GLY A 63 3.35 5.95 1.53
CA GLY A 63 4.50 5.46 0.80
C GLY A 63 5.36 4.52 1.63
N ASN A 64 5.98 3.54 0.97
CA ASN A 64 7.05 2.78 1.61
C ASN A 64 8.32 3.65 1.73
N GLN A 65 9.34 3.13 2.44
CA GLN A 65 10.58 3.85 2.68
C GLN A 65 11.27 4.33 1.39
N GLU A 66 11.20 3.56 0.31
CA GLU A 66 11.84 3.89 -0.97
C GLU A 66 11.13 5.05 -1.68
N LEU A 67 9.80 5.05 -1.69
CA LEU A 67 9.00 6.14 -2.24
C LEU A 67 9.16 7.41 -1.40
N GLN A 68 9.09 7.29 -0.06
CA GLN A 68 9.32 8.41 0.86
C GLN A 68 10.69 9.05 0.64
N ALA A 69 11.74 8.24 0.46
CA ALA A 69 13.08 8.74 0.18
C ALA A 69 13.14 9.51 -1.14
N ALA A 70 12.43 9.07 -2.19
CA ALA A 70 12.36 9.79 -3.45
C ALA A 70 11.58 11.11 -3.34
N MET A 71 10.46 11.12 -2.61
CA MET A 71 9.71 12.36 -2.33
C MET A 71 10.49 13.35 -1.46
N GLN A 72 11.34 12.86 -0.57
CA GLN A 72 12.27 13.69 0.20
C GLN A 72 13.31 14.39 -0.69
N LEU A 73 13.75 13.78 -1.80
CA LEU A 73 14.66 14.44 -2.76
C LEU A 73 14.04 15.72 -3.33
N GLU A 74 12.73 15.75 -3.55
CA GLU A 74 12.04 16.93 -4.05
C GLU A 74 12.18 18.12 -3.09
N ARG A 75 12.00 17.87 -1.79
CA ARG A 75 12.19 18.90 -0.75
C ARG A 75 13.63 19.36 -0.66
N GLU A 76 14.58 18.43 -0.68
CA GLU A 76 16.01 18.75 -0.62
C GLU A 76 16.47 19.54 -1.85
N TYR A 77 15.91 19.23 -3.02
CA TYR A 77 16.15 19.97 -4.24
C TYR A 77 15.60 21.39 -4.13
N PHE A 78 14.35 21.56 -3.68
CA PHE A 78 13.76 22.88 -3.49
C PHE A 78 14.55 23.74 -2.49
N ASP A 79 14.97 23.17 -1.36
CA ASP A 79 15.77 23.87 -0.36
C ASP A 79 17.08 24.40 -0.95
N ARG A 80 17.71 23.64 -1.85
CA ARG A 80 18.99 23.98 -2.50
C ARG A 80 18.83 24.96 -3.66
N GLU A 81 17.92 24.67 -4.58
CA GLU A 81 17.81 25.35 -5.88
C GLU A 81 16.75 26.46 -5.89
N GLN A 82 15.87 26.49 -4.87
CA GLN A 82 14.71 27.39 -4.80
C GLN A 82 13.76 27.26 -6.00
N MET A 83 13.75 26.07 -6.62
CA MET A 83 12.87 25.70 -7.72
C MET A 83 12.36 24.27 -7.51
N SER A 84 11.17 23.98 -8.05
CA SER A 84 10.58 22.66 -7.94
C SER A 84 11.07 21.75 -9.07
N CYS A 85 11.44 20.52 -8.71
CA CYS A 85 11.66 19.40 -9.63
C CYS A 85 10.46 18.43 -9.66
N HIS A 86 9.34 18.83 -9.04
CA HIS A 86 8.10 18.07 -9.00
C HIS A 86 7.53 17.87 -10.40
N ILE A 87 6.67 16.86 -10.55
CA ILE A 87 6.00 16.54 -11.82
C ILE A 87 5.00 17.63 -12.28
N GLY A 88 4.67 18.59 -11.40
CA GLY A 88 3.93 19.80 -11.74
C GLY A 88 2.41 19.70 -11.62
N TYR A 89 1.91 18.60 -11.03
CA TYR A 89 0.49 18.39 -10.73
C TYR A 89 0.34 17.43 -9.55
N ASP A 90 -0.82 17.40 -8.92
CA ASP A 90 -1.15 16.44 -7.87
C ASP A 90 -1.30 15.04 -8.47
N VAL A 91 -0.36 14.16 -8.14
CA VAL A 91 -0.30 12.79 -8.67
C VAL A 91 -1.51 11.94 -8.27
N LEU A 92 -2.18 12.22 -7.15
CA LEU A 92 -3.38 11.48 -6.73
C LEU A 92 -4.60 11.87 -7.55
N TRP A 93 -4.61 13.05 -8.15
CA TRP A 93 -5.79 13.58 -8.81
C TRP A 93 -5.56 13.93 -10.29
N ASP A 94 -4.34 13.72 -10.79
CA ASP A 94 -3.92 14.06 -12.16
C ASP A 94 -4.33 15.50 -12.54
N ALA A 95 -4.15 16.44 -11.60
CA ALA A 95 -4.65 17.80 -11.73
C ALA A 95 -3.78 18.82 -10.99
N GLN A 96 -3.69 20.04 -11.53
CA GLN A 96 -3.06 21.18 -10.84
C GLN A 96 -3.97 21.78 -9.75
N ASP A 97 -5.28 21.67 -9.92
CA ASP A 97 -6.30 22.13 -8.97
C ASP A 97 -7.39 21.04 -8.86
N PRO A 98 -7.18 20.04 -7.99
CA PRO A 98 -8.06 18.88 -7.90
C PRO A 98 -9.49 19.21 -7.47
N ASP A 99 -10.47 18.64 -8.16
CA ASP A 99 -11.81 18.46 -7.59
C ASP A 99 -11.79 17.26 -6.64
N TYR A 100 -11.48 17.49 -5.36
CA TYR A 100 -11.46 16.46 -4.31
C TYR A 100 -12.81 15.76 -4.09
N GLY A 101 -13.91 16.35 -4.58
CA GLY A 101 -15.26 15.79 -4.49
C GLY A 101 -15.62 14.84 -5.64
N GLN A 102 -14.75 14.70 -6.65
CA GLN A 102 -15.07 13.93 -7.84
C GLN A 102 -15.26 12.43 -7.55
N ASP A 103 -16.10 11.81 -8.38
CA ASP A 103 -16.26 10.36 -8.39
C ASP A 103 -14.95 9.68 -8.81
N LYS A 104 -14.68 8.53 -8.20
CA LYS A 104 -13.53 7.67 -8.49
C LYS A 104 -13.91 6.21 -8.40
N ARG A 105 -13.24 5.37 -9.16
CA ARG A 105 -13.40 3.90 -9.11
C ARG A 105 -12.06 3.25 -8.87
N ILE A 106 -12.00 2.38 -7.87
CA ILE A 106 -10.76 1.70 -7.47
C ILE A 106 -10.91 0.22 -7.78
N SER A 107 -9.92 -0.38 -8.43
CA SER A 107 -9.96 -1.78 -8.84
C SER A 107 -8.56 -2.38 -8.97
N MET A 108 -8.46 -3.70 -8.94
CA MET A 108 -7.21 -4.40 -9.23
C MET A 108 -7.09 -4.72 -10.71
N THR A 109 -5.92 -4.44 -11.28
CA THR A 109 -5.53 -4.88 -12.62
C THR A 109 -5.13 -6.36 -12.62
N LYS A 110 -5.05 -6.98 -13.80
CA LYS A 110 -4.56 -8.35 -13.95
C LYS A 110 -3.07 -8.49 -13.61
N GLN A 111 -2.35 -7.37 -13.65
CA GLN A 111 -0.92 -7.28 -13.35
C GLN A 111 -0.64 -7.05 -11.87
N GLY A 112 -1.66 -6.97 -11.02
CA GLY A 112 -1.50 -6.77 -9.58
C GLY A 112 -1.30 -5.31 -9.16
N LEU A 113 -1.51 -4.35 -10.05
CA LEU A 113 -1.57 -2.92 -9.71
C LEU A 113 -2.98 -2.54 -9.25
N VAL A 114 -3.09 -1.62 -8.30
CA VAL A 114 -4.36 -0.95 -8.01
C VAL A 114 -4.54 0.19 -9.02
N LYS A 115 -5.63 0.18 -9.75
CA LYS A 115 -6.04 1.23 -10.68
C LYS A 115 -7.08 2.13 -10.03
N VAL A 116 -6.86 3.43 -10.09
CA VAL A 116 -7.85 4.46 -9.75
C VAL A 116 -8.26 5.18 -11.02
N SER A 117 -9.53 5.07 -11.38
CA SER A 117 -10.14 5.83 -12.47
C SER A 117 -10.85 7.05 -11.92
N LEU A 118 -10.40 8.24 -12.32
CA LEU A 118 -11.00 9.51 -11.96
C LEU A 118 -12.11 9.89 -12.95
N ALA A 119 -13.14 10.61 -12.48
CA ALA A 119 -14.16 11.16 -13.36
C ALA A 119 -13.61 12.30 -14.23
N GLN A 120 -12.63 13.04 -13.70
CA GLN A 120 -11.88 14.09 -14.35
C GLN A 120 -10.39 13.78 -14.21
N GLY A 121 -9.72 13.46 -15.32
CA GLY A 121 -8.31 13.08 -15.33
C GLY A 121 -8.09 11.69 -15.95
N SER A 122 -6.87 11.19 -15.79
CA SER A 122 -6.43 9.89 -16.31
C SER A 122 -6.60 8.78 -15.28
N ASP A 123 -6.31 7.56 -15.71
CA ASP A 123 -6.19 6.43 -14.80
C ASP A 123 -4.82 6.48 -14.10
N ILE A 124 -4.82 6.34 -12.78
CA ILE A 124 -3.60 6.29 -11.98
C ILE A 124 -3.39 4.87 -11.49
N TYR A 125 -2.15 4.37 -11.58
CA TYR A 125 -1.83 3.00 -11.17
C TYR A 125 -0.84 2.98 -10.03
N TYR A 126 -1.13 2.17 -9.02
CA TYR A 126 -0.32 2.04 -7.82
C TYR A 126 0.27 0.65 -7.74
N LYS A 127 1.58 0.61 -7.46
CA LYS A 127 2.25 -0.58 -7.00
C LYS A 127 2.28 -0.54 -5.48
N LEU A 128 1.82 -1.60 -4.83
CA LEU A 128 1.88 -1.71 -3.38
C LEU A 128 2.79 -2.86 -2.96
N SER A 129 3.37 -2.71 -1.78
CA SER A 129 4.07 -3.76 -1.04
C SER A 129 3.29 -4.01 0.24
N CYS A 130 2.95 -5.27 0.51
CA CYS A 130 2.21 -5.63 1.72
C CYS A 130 3.00 -6.62 2.57
N ASP A 131 2.85 -6.50 3.88
CA ASP A 131 3.11 -7.58 4.83
C ASP A 131 1.78 -8.23 5.27
N ASP A 132 1.83 -9.04 6.34
CA ASP A 132 0.66 -9.75 6.85
C ASP A 132 -0.43 -8.84 7.43
N SER A 133 -0.13 -7.56 7.66
CA SER A 133 -0.98 -6.61 8.41
C SER A 133 -1.31 -5.33 7.66
N GLU A 134 -0.41 -4.84 6.81
CA GLU A 134 -0.57 -3.57 6.12
C GLU A 134 0.05 -3.57 4.73
N CYS A 135 -0.45 -2.66 3.89
CA CYS A 135 0.11 -2.37 2.58
C CYS A 135 0.58 -0.92 2.54
N SER A 136 1.71 -0.69 1.90
CA SER A 136 2.25 0.64 1.60
C SER A 136 2.42 0.82 0.10
N VAL A 137 2.29 2.05 -0.37
CA VAL A 137 2.52 2.43 -1.78
C VAL A 137 4.01 2.35 -2.06
N ALA A 138 4.40 1.39 -2.90
CA ALA A 138 5.77 1.25 -3.34
C ALA A 138 6.10 2.18 -4.50
N ASP A 139 5.11 2.49 -5.34
CA ASP A 139 5.25 3.39 -6.47
C ASP A 139 3.91 3.86 -7.05
N VAL A 140 3.95 4.93 -7.83
CA VAL A 140 2.85 5.39 -8.67
C VAL A 140 3.32 5.41 -10.12
N ILE A 141 2.51 4.87 -11.02
CA ILE A 141 2.76 4.91 -12.46
C ILE A 141 2.01 6.11 -13.03
N VAL A 142 2.77 7.08 -13.55
CA VAL A 142 2.29 8.44 -13.85
C VAL A 142 1.98 8.69 -15.32
N ASP A 143 2.23 7.72 -16.20
CA ASP A 143 1.86 7.79 -17.61
C ASP A 143 1.58 6.40 -18.21
N ASP A 144 1.05 6.40 -19.44
CA ASP A 144 0.71 5.20 -20.20
C ASP A 144 1.93 4.38 -20.63
N ASP A 145 3.13 4.99 -20.64
CA ASP A 145 4.40 4.32 -20.96
C ASP A 145 4.94 3.52 -19.76
N GLY A 146 4.35 3.69 -18.58
CA GLY A 146 4.70 2.95 -17.38
C GLY A 146 5.73 3.65 -16.50
N THR A 147 5.92 4.97 -16.67
CA THR A 147 6.91 5.73 -15.90
C THR A 147 6.58 5.72 -14.42
N SER A 148 7.59 5.39 -13.62
CA SER A 148 7.53 5.41 -12.16
C SER A 148 7.71 6.83 -11.63
N LEU A 149 6.84 7.26 -10.72
CA LEU A 149 7.00 8.52 -9.98
C LEU A 149 8.33 8.53 -9.22
N ARG A 150 8.67 7.41 -8.60
CA ARG A 150 9.92 7.29 -7.84
C ARG A 150 11.14 7.48 -8.73
N GLU A 151 11.16 6.84 -9.90
CA GLU A 151 12.24 7.01 -10.88
C GLU A 151 12.31 8.44 -11.39
N TYR A 152 11.15 9.03 -11.74
CA TYR A 152 11.07 10.43 -12.15
C TYR A 152 11.70 11.36 -11.11
N LEU A 153 11.33 11.25 -9.84
CA LEU A 153 11.86 12.09 -8.77
C LEU A 153 13.36 11.88 -8.58
N ILE A 154 13.85 10.64 -8.69
CA ILE A 154 15.29 10.35 -8.60
C ILE A 154 16.07 11.01 -9.74
N GLU A 155 15.52 11.04 -10.96
CA GLU A 155 16.17 11.61 -12.13
C GLU A 155 16.07 13.14 -12.17
N ALA A 156 14.92 13.70 -11.80
CA ALA A 156 14.66 15.13 -11.87
C ALA A 156 15.20 15.92 -10.67
N CYS A 157 15.27 15.30 -9.48
CA CYS A 157 15.57 16.01 -8.22
C CYS A 157 16.96 15.73 -7.63
N ARG A 158 17.78 14.88 -8.25
CA ARG A 158 19.18 14.70 -7.84
C ARG A 158 20.10 15.68 -8.56
#